data_AF-A0A0F9CIY8-F1
#
_entry.id   AF-A0A0F9CIY8-F1
#
_cell.length_a   1.000
_cell.length_b   1.000
_cell.length_c   1.000
_cell.angle_alpha   90.00
_cell.angle_beta   90.00
_cell.angle_gamma   90.00
#
_symmetry.space_group_name_H-M   'P 1'
#
loop_
_entity.id
_entity.type
_entity.pdbx_description
1 polymer ?
#
loop_
_entity_poly.entity_id
_entity_poly.type
_entity_poly.pdbx_seq_one_letter_code
_entity_poly.pdbx_strand_id
1 'polypeptide(L)'
;MVAKVKIYKGESPVEEIHQALKEEVKDIMKDAALRLGCPVEQLKFRFDNLGRIEVMKMEPGEMIEKQKEHEKQKRIAVIRNRRNNG
;
A
#
# COMPACT_ATOMS: atom_id res chain seq x y z
N MET A 1 18.39 11.06 0.79
CA MET A 1 18.10 9.66 0.43
C MET A 1 18.71 9.37 -0.93
N VAL A 2 19.59 8.36 -1.02
CA VAL A 2 20.13 7.87 -2.28
C VAL A 2 19.07 6.96 -2.89
N ALA A 3 18.51 7.33 -4.05
CA ALA A 3 17.59 6.47 -4.77
C ALA A 3 18.32 5.17 -5.14
N LYS A 4 17.88 4.02 -4.62
CA LYS A 4 18.37 2.71 -5.05
C LYS A 4 17.83 2.46 -6.46
N VAL A 5 18.61 2.80 -7.48
CA VAL A 5 18.23 2.52 -8.86
C VAL A 5 18.59 1.07 -9.18
N LYS A 6 17.62 0.16 -9.06
CA LYS A 6 17.72 -1.20 -9.61
C LYS A 6 17.04 -1.21 -10.99
N ILE A 7 17.82 -1.49 -12.03
CA ILE A 7 17.30 -1.64 -13.40
C ILE A 7 17.01 -3.12 -13.62
N TYR A 8 15.72 -3.48 -13.67
CA TYR A 8 15.27 -4.85 -13.93
C TYR A 8 15.30 -5.14 -15.43
N LYS A 9 15.99 -6.21 -15.85
CA LYS A 9 16.05 -6.67 -17.25
C LYS A 9 14.88 -7.63 -17.54
N GLY A 10 14.53 -7.80 -18.81
CA GLY A 10 13.38 -8.60 -19.26
C GLY A 10 13.38 -10.10 -18.90
N GLU A 11 14.47 -10.61 -18.34
CA GLU A 11 14.60 -11.99 -17.81
C GLU A 11 14.29 -12.09 -16.30
N SER A 12 14.04 -10.96 -15.63
CA SER A 12 13.78 -10.97 -14.19
C SER A 12 12.37 -11.54 -13.95
N PRO A 13 12.21 -12.51 -13.03
CA PRO A 13 10.90 -13.05 -12.69
C PRO A 13 9.95 -11.91 -12.30
N VAL A 14 8.76 -11.90 -12.89
CA VAL A 14 7.73 -10.88 -12.63
C VAL A 14 7.40 -10.77 -11.13
N GLU A 15 7.56 -11.86 -10.39
CA GLU A 15 7.40 -11.91 -8.93
C GLU A 15 8.46 -11.09 -8.18
N GLU A 16 9.73 -11.14 -8.61
CA GLU A 16 10.81 -10.36 -8.01
C GLU A 16 10.65 -8.86 -8.27
N ILE A 17 10.22 -8.50 -9.49
CA ILE A 17 9.92 -7.11 -9.85
C ILE A 17 8.76 -6.58 -9.00
N HIS A 18 7.69 -7.37 -8.85
CA HIS A 18 6.56 -6.99 -8.00
C HIS A 18 6.95 -6.84 -6.53
N GLN A 19 7.80 -7.72 -6.02
CA GLN A 19 8.22 -7.68 -4.61
C GLN A 19 9.09 -6.45 -4.34
N ALA A 20 10.04 -6.14 -5.24
CA ALA A 20 10.86 -4.94 -5.13
C ALA A 20 10.04 -3.66 -5.24
N LEU A 21 9.09 -3.59 -6.18
CA LEU A 21 8.20 -2.44 -6.31
C LEU A 21 7.36 -2.22 -5.04
N LYS A 22 6.87 -3.30 -4.41
CA LYS A 22 6.14 -3.21 -3.13
C LYS A 22 7.01 -2.65 -2.01
N GLU A 23 8.28 -3.04 -1.94
CA GLU A 23 9.23 -2.50 -0.96
C GLU A 23 9.50 -1.02 -1.19
N GLU A 24 9.74 -0.63 -2.44
CA GLU A 24 9.96 0.78 -2.81
C GLU A 24 8.75 1.66 -2.50
N VAL A 25 7.54 1.22 -2.87
CA VAL A 25 6.30 1.93 -2.55
C VAL A 25 6.14 2.09 -1.04
N LYS A 26 6.44 1.03 -0.27
CA LYS A 26 6.34 1.07 1.20
C LYS A 26 7.29 2.09 1.81
N ASP A 27 8.52 2.18 1.31
CA ASP A 27 9.48 3.15 1.80
C ASP A 27 9.13 4.59 1.38
N ILE A 28 8.64 4.79 0.15
CA ILE A 28 8.09 6.08 -0.31
C ILE A 28 6.93 6.54 0.58
N MET A 29 6.02 5.62 0.93
CA MET A 29 4.89 5.94 1.82
C MET A 29 5.34 6.28 3.25
N LYS A 30 6.36 5.62 3.80
CA LYS A 30 6.93 5.96 5.10
C LYS A 30 7.58 7.34 5.10
N ASP A 31 8.34 7.65 4.06
CA ASP A 31 8.99 8.95 3.91
C ASP A 31 7.95 10.06 3.77
N ALA A 32 6.89 9.82 2.98
CA ALA A 32 5.77 10.72 2.85
C ALA A 32 5.03 10.92 4.19
N ALA A 33 4.84 9.86 4.97
CA ALA A 33 4.23 9.92 6.31
C ALA A 33 5.03 10.80 7.27
N LEU A 34 6.36 10.65 7.28
CA LEU A 34 7.26 11.49 8.07
C LEU A 34 7.18 12.96 7.64
N ARG A 35 7.23 13.23 6.33
CA ARG A 35 7.15 14.60 5.78
C ARG A 35 5.81 15.28 6.06
N LEU A 36 4.72 14.52 6.03
CA LEU A 36 3.36 15.02 6.20
C LEU A 36 2.88 15.00 7.66
N GLY A 37 3.67 14.42 8.58
CA GLY A 37 3.34 14.32 10.00
C GLY A 37 2.10 13.49 10.29
N CYS A 38 1.83 12.45 9.49
CA CYS A 38 0.66 11.59 9.64
C CYS A 38 1.04 10.11 9.53
N PRO A 39 0.29 9.18 10.14
CA PRO A 39 0.55 7.75 9.99
C PRO A 39 0.34 7.31 8.53
N VAL A 40 1.11 6.30 8.10
CA VAL A 40 1.07 5.73 6.74
C VAL A 40 -0.34 5.27 6.35
N GLU A 41 -1.13 4.81 7.33
CA GLU A 41 -2.50 4.34 7.14
C GLU A 41 -3.44 5.43 6.64
N GLN A 42 -3.14 6.70 6.92
CA GLN A 42 -3.87 7.89 6.49
C GLN A 42 -3.43 8.42 5.12
N LEU A 43 -2.48 7.75 4.47
CA LEU A 43 -2.02 8.10 3.13
C LEU A 43 -2.71 7.26 2.07
N LYS A 44 -2.93 7.87 0.91
CA LYS A 44 -3.26 7.22 -0.36
C LYS A 44 -2.15 7.48 -1.36
N PHE A 45 -1.94 6.55 -2.27
CA PHE A 45 -1.02 6.73 -3.38
C PHE A 45 -1.71 6.38 -4.70
N ARG A 46 -1.32 7.07 -5.77
CA ARG A 46 -1.68 6.70 -7.14
C ARG A 46 -0.43 6.63 -8.01
N PHE A 47 -0.52 5.82 -9.05
CA PHE A 47 0.43 5.91 -10.16
C PHE A 47 -0.13 6.88 -11.20
N ASP A 48 0.73 7.78 -11.66
CA ASP A 48 0.45 8.58 -12.85
C ASP A 48 0.80 7.77 -14.13
N ASN A 49 0.35 8.24 -15.29
CA ASN A 49 0.59 7.62 -16.60
C ASN A 49 2.08 7.55 -16.96
N LEU A 50 2.92 8.31 -16.26
CA LEU A 50 4.39 8.30 -16.38
C LEU A 50 5.07 7.32 -15.40
N GLY A 51 4.31 6.51 -14.66
CA GLY A 51 4.84 5.57 -13.67
C GLY A 51 5.33 6.23 -12.38
N ARG A 52 4.99 7.50 -12.13
CA ARG A 52 5.33 8.22 -10.90
C ARG A 52 4.35 7.88 -9.79
N ILE A 53 4.85 7.74 -8.56
CA ILE A 53 4.02 7.52 -7.37
C ILE A 53 3.72 8.87 -6.74
N GLU A 54 2.46 9.28 -6.76
CA GLU A 54 1.97 10.45 -6.01
C GLU A 54 1.37 9.99 -4.69
N VAL A 55 1.83 10.55 -3.58
CA VAL A 55 1.32 10.25 -2.23
C VAL A 55 0.61 11.46 -1.66
N MET A 56 -0.62 11.26 -1.17
CA MET A 56 -1.47 12.31 -0.61
C MET A 56 -2.09 11.83 0.71
N LYS A 57 -2.49 12.78 1.57
CA LYS A 57 -3.36 12.47 2.70
C LYS A 57 -4.74 12.06 2.18
N MET A 58 -5.34 11.06 2.81
CA MET A 58 -6.73 10.73 2.55
C MET A 58 -7.63 11.82 3.10
N GLU A 59 -8.71 12.08 2.38
CA GLU A 59 -9.76 12.96 2.86
C GLU A 59 -10.49 12.31 4.05
N PRO A 60 -11.09 13.10 4.96
CA PRO A 60 -11.82 12.56 6.11
C PRO A 60 -12.91 11.55 5.73
N GLY A 61 -13.59 11.76 4.58
CA GLY A 61 -14.58 10.83 4.05
C GLY A 61 -13.99 9.48 3.64
N GLU A 62 -12.82 9.48 3.00
CA GLU A 62 -12.11 8.26 2.57
C GLU A 62 -11.59 7.46 3.76
N MET A 63 -11.18 8.13 4.85
CA MET A 63 -10.76 7.44 6.08
C MET A 63 -11.91 6.64 6.72
N ILE A 64 -13.14 7.17 6.69
CA ILE A 64 -14.33 6.50 7.23
C ILE A 64 -14.68 5.27 6.38
N GLU A 65 -14.59 5.39 5.05
CA GLU A 65 -14.86 4.27 4.15
C GLU A 65 -13.86 3.13 4.33
N LYS A 66 -12.56 3.46 4.45
CA LYS A 66 -11.50 2.49 4.67
C LYS A 66 -11.66 1.77 6.01
N GLN A 67 -12.09 2.47 7.06
CA GLN A 67 -12.45 1.84 8.34
C GLN A 67 -13.63 0.87 8.21
N LYS A 68 -14.71 1.29 7.55
CA LYS A 68 -15.89 0.43 7.30
C LYS A 68 -15.54 -0.82 6.50
N GLU A 69 -14.66 -0.67 5.50
CA GLU A 69 -14.20 -1.80 4.70
C GLU A 69 -13.34 -2.77 5.53
N HIS A 70 -12.44 -2.24 6.36
CA HIS A 70 -11.63 -3.05 7.26
C HIS A 70 -12.49 -3.81 8.29
N GLU A 71 -13.56 -3.20 8.82
CA GLU A 71 -14.53 -3.88 9.67
C GLU A 71 -15.28 -4.99 8.93
N LYS A 72 -15.70 -4.75 7.68
CA LYS A 72 -16.34 -5.79 6.84
C LYS A 72 -15.39 -6.96 6.60
N GLN A 73 -14.12 -6.69 6.26
CA GLN A 73 -13.11 -7.73 6.06
C GLN A 73 -12.86 -8.55 7.33
N LYS A 74 -12.77 -7.91 8.50
CA LYS A 74 -12.67 -8.60 9.79
C LYS A 74 -13.87 -9.51 10.05
N ARG A 75 -15.09 -9.04 9.78
CA ARG A 75 -16.32 -9.87 9.94
C ARG A 75 -16.30 -11.10 9.04
N ILE A 76 -15.90 -10.95 7.77
CA ILE A 76 -15.79 -12.08 6.83
C ILE A 76 -14.74 -13.09 7.31
N ALA A 77 -13.58 -12.63 7.79
CA ALA A 77 -12.52 -13.49 8.30
C ALA A 77 -12.98 -14.31 9.51
N VAL A 78 -13.74 -13.71 10.44
CA VAL A 78 -14.32 -14.42 11.60
C VAL A 78 -15.30 -15.52 11.15
N ILE A 79 -16.15 -15.25 10.17
CA ILE A 79 -17.11 -16.23 9.64
C ILE A 79 -16.38 -17.40 8.96
N ARG A 80 -15.34 -17.11 8.16
CA ARG A 80 -14.49 -18.15 7.53
C ARG A 80 -13.79 -19.01 8.57
N ASN A 81 -13.20 -18.41 9.60
CA ASN A 81 -12.53 -19.15 10.67
C ASN A 81 -13.50 -20.03 11.47
N ARG A 82 -14.75 -19.61 11.66
CA ARG A 82 -15.78 -20.47 12.27
C ARG A 82 -16.18 -21.66 11.39
N ARG A 83 -16.18 -21.51 10.05
CA ARG A 83 -16.48 -22.60 9.11
C ARG A 83 -15.34 -23.62 8.97
N ASN A 84 -14.09 -23.23 9.16
CA ASN A 84 -12.94 -24.14 9.08
C ASN A 84 -12.66 -24.91 10.38
N ASN A 85 -13.26 -24.49 11.50
CA ASN A 85 -13.08 -25.11 12.83
C ASN A 85 -14.29 -25.95 13.30
N GLY A 86 -15.25 -26.24 12.41
CA GLY A 86 -16.38 -27.14 12.67
C GLY A 86 -16.37 -28.29 11.67
#